data_AF-A0A6P3BVG8-F1
#
_entry.id   AF-A0A6P3BVG8-F1
#
_cell.length_a   1.000
_cell.length_b   1.000
_cell.length_c   1.000
_cell.angle_alpha   90.00
_cell.angle_beta   90.00
_cell.angle_gamma   90.00
#
_symmetry.space_group_name_H-M   'P 1'
#
loop_
_entity.id
_entity.type
_entity.pdbx_description
1 polymer ?
#
loop_
_entity_poly.entity_id
_entity_poly.type
_entity_poly.pdbx_seq_one_letter_code
_entity_poly.pdbx_strand_id
1 'polypeptide(L)'
;MAARARDPAGAEQDHTAILHVEGDTLEIDLPVLTLLRDVGVRRATEQVLAPLAREGIVVFALGSDTEIVETVDRSEIAWFHAPEAAHSLIVDEHCKMAFSIVSLAFKDDNKWRLYDGTSTIHAAITDAGFLSRVHNSQISFSKGDVLVCNVRMQQWQTSDGAKTEYEVTNVLEHRPAGLQIQLPGL
;
A
#
# COMPACT_ATOMS: atom_id res chain seq x y z
N MET A 1 0.34 5.43 -22.87
CA MET A 1 -0.36 6.73 -22.76
C MET A 1 0.70 7.82 -22.81
N ALA A 2 0.84 8.53 -23.94
CA ALA A 2 1.84 9.56 -24.12
C ALA A 2 1.12 10.85 -24.53
N ALA A 3 1.09 11.85 -23.65
CA ALA A 3 0.60 13.17 -23.97
C ALA A 3 1.72 13.98 -24.63
N ARG A 4 1.47 14.54 -25.81
CA ARG A 4 2.34 15.55 -26.43
C ARG A 4 1.52 16.81 -26.65
N ALA A 5 1.89 17.88 -25.96
CA ALA A 5 1.40 19.22 -26.21
C ALA A 5 2.12 19.79 -27.44
N ARG A 6 1.40 20.41 -28.37
CA ARG A 6 1.96 21.23 -29.43
C ARG A 6 1.23 22.58 -29.41
N ASP A 7 2.01 23.65 -29.40
CA ASP A 7 1.57 25.03 -29.33
C ASP A 7 1.80 25.70 -30.70
N PRO A 8 0.82 26.45 -31.22
CA PRO A 8 1.17 27.67 -31.92
C PRO A 8 0.24 28.86 -31.57
N ALA A 9 0.84 29.83 -30.89
CA ALA A 9 0.73 31.27 -31.13
C ALA A 9 -0.67 31.92 -31.18
N GLY A 10 -1.06 32.47 -30.02
CA GLY A 10 -1.62 33.82 -29.92
C GLY A 10 -3.13 33.94 -29.73
N ALA A 11 -3.50 34.34 -28.50
CA ALA A 11 -4.77 34.93 -28.01
C ALA A 11 -5.63 34.01 -27.13
N GLU A 12 -5.85 34.48 -25.89
CA GLU A 12 -6.59 33.86 -24.78
C GLU A 12 -5.93 32.59 -24.20
N GLN A 13 -5.68 32.56 -22.89
CA GLN A 13 -4.94 31.45 -22.27
C GLN A 13 -5.82 30.20 -22.25
N ASP A 14 -5.71 29.37 -23.30
CA ASP A 14 -6.33 28.05 -23.37
C ASP A 14 -5.84 27.21 -22.19
N HIS A 15 -6.68 27.12 -21.16
CA HIS A 15 -6.45 26.32 -19.96
C HIS A 15 -7.01 24.90 -20.14
N THR A 16 -7.07 24.44 -21.39
CA THR A 16 -7.65 23.16 -21.81
C THR A 16 -6.55 22.21 -22.26
N ALA A 17 -6.86 20.91 -22.24
CA ALA A 17 -6.05 19.83 -22.74
C ALA A 17 -6.90 18.95 -23.66
N ILE A 18 -6.28 18.40 -24.70
CA ILE A 18 -6.96 17.48 -25.62
C ILE A 18 -6.56 16.05 -25.27
N LEU A 19 -7.53 15.24 -24.85
CA LEU A 19 -7.42 13.81 -24.61
C LEU A 19 -7.74 13.06 -25.90
N HIS A 20 -6.86 12.13 -26.29
CA HIS A 20 -7.10 11.21 -27.39
C HIS A 20 -7.35 9.81 -26.84
N VAL A 21 -8.55 9.25 -27.06
CA VAL A 21 -8.95 7.93 -26.57
C VAL A 21 -9.55 7.14 -27.72
N GLU A 22 -8.90 6.04 -28.13
CA GLU A 22 -9.40 5.10 -29.15
C GLU A 22 -9.88 5.71 -30.49
N GLY A 23 -9.38 6.89 -30.85
CA GLY A 23 -9.77 7.61 -32.08
C GLY A 23 -10.65 8.83 -31.83
N ASP A 24 -11.18 8.97 -30.62
CA ASP A 24 -11.95 10.14 -30.19
C ASP A 24 -11.05 11.21 -29.58
N THR A 25 -11.49 12.47 -29.68
CA THR A 25 -10.85 13.63 -29.07
C THR A 25 -11.80 14.30 -28.09
N LEU A 26 -11.34 14.51 -26.86
CA LEU A 26 -12.07 15.24 -25.83
C LEU A 26 -11.24 16.43 -25.37
N GLU A 27 -11.79 17.63 -25.50
CA GLU A 27 -11.23 18.83 -24.89
C GLU A 27 -11.69 18.92 -23.43
N ILE A 28 -10.75 19.14 -22.51
CA ILE A 28 -11.01 19.16 -21.06
C ILE A 28 -10.19 20.25 -20.38
N ASP A 29 -10.76 20.90 -19.36
CA ASP A 29 -10.03 21.86 -18.54
C ASP A 29 -8.87 21.20 -17.77
N LEU A 30 -7.71 21.86 -17.74
CA LEU A 30 -6.51 21.41 -17.01
C LEU A 30 -6.75 21.18 -15.51
N PRO A 31 -7.53 22.02 -14.79
CA PRO A 31 -7.91 21.77 -13.40
C PRO A 31 -8.70 20.47 -13.25
N VAL A 32 -9.65 20.20 -14.15
CA VAL A 32 -10.43 18.96 -14.13
C VAL A 32 -9.52 17.76 -14.39
N LEU A 33 -8.62 17.86 -15.37
CA LEU A 33 -7.63 16.81 -15.64
C LEU A 33 -6.71 16.54 -14.43
N THR A 34 -6.35 17.59 -13.69
CA THR A 34 -5.54 17.48 -12.47
C THR A 34 -6.31 16.73 -11.38
N LEU A 35 -7.57 17.09 -11.16
CA LEU A 35 -8.46 16.41 -10.20
C LEU A 35 -8.71 14.95 -10.58
N LEU A 36 -8.89 14.64 -11.87
CA LEU A 36 -9.06 13.26 -12.34
C LEU A 36 -7.84 12.37 -12.13
N ARG A 37 -6.62 12.95 -12.06
CA ARG A 37 -5.37 12.23 -11.80
C ARG A 37 -5.09 12.01 -10.31
N ASP A 38 -5.82 12.69 -9.43
CA ASP A 38 -5.67 12.55 -7.99
C ASP A 38 -6.58 11.41 -7.48
N VAL A 39 -5.96 10.32 -7.00
CA VAL A 39 -6.68 9.14 -6.49
C VAL A 39 -7.48 9.47 -5.23
N GLY A 40 -7.01 10.42 -4.40
CA GLY A 40 -7.73 10.88 -3.22
C GLY A 40 -9.02 11.58 -3.59
N VAL A 41 -8.98 12.49 -4.57
CA VAL A 41 -10.17 13.14 -5.13
C VAL A 41 -11.13 12.13 -5.73
N ARG A 42 -10.62 11.19 -6.56
CA ARG A 42 -11.43 10.11 -7.14
C ARG A 42 -12.16 9.29 -6.07
N ARG A 43 -11.46 8.90 -5.00
CA ARG A 43 -12.05 8.17 -3.85
C ARG A 43 -13.09 9.00 -3.10
N ALA A 44 -12.82 10.29 -2.88
CA ALA A 44 -13.77 11.17 -2.22
C ALA A 44 -15.07 11.32 -3.03
N THR A 45 -14.95 11.52 -4.35
CA THR A 45 -16.11 11.58 -5.25
C THR A 45 -16.90 10.28 -5.26
N GLU A 46 -16.23 9.13 -5.32
CA GLU A 46 -16.88 7.82 -5.22
C GLU A 46 -17.66 7.66 -3.90
N GLN A 47 -17.09 8.10 -2.78
CA GLN A 47 -17.77 8.05 -1.47
C GLN A 47 -18.99 8.96 -1.40
N VAL A 48 -18.93 10.15 -1.99
CA VAL A 48 -20.07 11.08 -2.09
C VAL A 48 -21.22 10.45 -2.88
N LEU A 49 -20.90 9.72 -3.95
CA LEU A 49 -21.87 9.06 -4.83
C LEU A 49 -22.33 7.67 -4.31
N ALA A 50 -21.67 7.11 -3.30
CA ALA A 50 -21.99 5.79 -2.74
C ALA A 50 -23.49 5.57 -2.38
N PRO A 51 -24.28 6.57 -1.94
CA PRO A 51 -25.72 6.39 -1.72
C PRO A 51 -26.49 5.93 -2.97
N LEU A 52 -26.08 6.28 -4.19
CA LEU A 52 -26.75 5.87 -5.43
C LEU A 52 -26.76 4.34 -5.64
N ALA A 53 -25.84 3.61 -5.01
CA ALA A 53 -25.79 2.16 -5.06
C ALA A 53 -26.91 1.48 -4.24
N ARG A 54 -27.59 2.21 -3.33
CA ARG A 54 -28.64 1.66 -2.48
C ARG A 54 -29.96 1.55 -3.24
N GLU A 55 -30.73 0.50 -2.98
CA GLU A 55 -32.06 0.35 -3.57
C GLU A 55 -32.96 1.56 -3.24
N GLY A 56 -33.71 2.04 -4.24
CA GLY A 56 -34.59 3.20 -4.11
C GLY A 56 -33.96 4.58 -4.41
N ILE A 57 -32.62 4.71 -4.47
CA ILE A 57 -31.94 5.97 -4.81
C ILE A 57 -31.52 5.97 -6.29
N VAL A 58 -32.13 6.81 -7.12
CA VAL A 58 -31.92 6.77 -8.59
C VAL A 58 -31.06 7.91 -9.12
N VAL A 59 -31.05 9.06 -8.44
CA VAL A 59 -30.36 10.28 -8.88
C VAL A 59 -29.67 10.94 -7.69
N PHE A 60 -28.46 11.43 -7.91
CA PHE A 60 -27.78 12.37 -7.04
C PHE A 60 -27.74 13.73 -7.74
N ALA A 61 -28.12 14.80 -7.03
CA ALA A 61 -28.15 16.15 -7.58
C ALA A 61 -27.31 17.10 -6.71
N LEU A 62 -26.51 17.94 -7.37
CA LEU A 62 -25.73 19.00 -6.75
C LEU A 62 -26.27 20.34 -7.21
N GLY A 63 -26.42 21.28 -6.29
CA GLY A 63 -26.92 22.61 -6.61
C GLY A 63 -27.19 23.45 -5.38
N SER A 64 -27.89 24.55 -5.60
CA SER A 64 -28.45 25.39 -4.55
C SER A 64 -29.91 24.99 -4.26
N ASP A 65 -30.52 25.62 -3.27
CA ASP A 65 -31.95 25.45 -2.97
C ASP A 65 -32.86 25.84 -4.15
N THR A 66 -32.35 26.67 -5.07
CA THR A 66 -33.12 27.24 -6.18
C THR A 66 -32.77 26.65 -7.55
N GLU A 67 -31.63 25.98 -7.68
CA GLU A 67 -31.12 25.52 -8.97
C GLU A 67 -30.27 24.26 -8.81
N ILE A 68 -30.56 23.25 -9.61
CA ILE A 68 -29.72 22.07 -9.77
C ILE A 68 -28.65 22.39 -10.81
N VAL A 69 -27.39 22.26 -10.41
CA VAL A 69 -26.22 22.55 -11.24
C VAL A 69 -25.78 21.27 -11.97
N GLU A 70 -25.77 20.13 -11.29
CA GLU A 70 -25.35 18.85 -11.87
C GLU A 70 -26.18 17.69 -11.33
N THR A 71 -26.33 16.65 -12.14
CA THR A 71 -26.98 15.39 -11.75
C THR A 71 -26.18 14.19 -12.18
N VAL A 72 -26.16 13.15 -11.34
CA VAL A 72 -25.57 11.85 -11.64
C VAL A 72 -26.64 10.78 -11.48
N ASP A 73 -26.90 10.03 -12.54
CA ASP A 73 -27.82 8.91 -12.56
C ASP A 73 -27.15 7.64 -11.99
N ARG A 74 -27.97 6.75 -11.42
CA ARG A 74 -27.47 5.45 -10.92
C ARG A 74 -26.70 4.67 -12.00
N SER A 75 -27.10 4.77 -13.28
CA SER A 75 -26.40 4.08 -14.38
C SER A 75 -24.98 4.56 -14.60
N GLU A 76 -24.63 5.75 -14.12
CA GLU A 76 -23.34 6.41 -14.34
C GLU A 76 -22.36 6.15 -13.20
N ILE A 77 -22.82 5.58 -12.08
CA ILE A 77 -22.00 5.39 -10.87
C ILE A 77 -20.70 4.64 -11.15
N ALA A 78 -20.73 3.71 -12.11
CA ALA A 78 -19.57 2.91 -12.50
C ALA A 78 -18.42 3.76 -13.07
N TRP A 79 -18.71 4.91 -13.67
CA TRP A 79 -17.69 5.81 -14.25
C TRP A 79 -16.87 6.55 -13.18
N PHE A 80 -17.42 6.62 -11.97
CA PHE A 80 -16.81 7.32 -10.83
C PHE A 80 -16.00 6.42 -9.91
N HIS A 81 -15.94 5.11 -10.14
CA HIS A 81 -15.10 4.20 -9.36
C HIS A 81 -13.64 4.66 -9.38
N ALA A 82 -13.05 4.87 -8.21
CA ALA A 82 -11.65 5.24 -8.13
C ALA A 82 -10.80 4.07 -8.63
N PRO A 83 -9.78 4.31 -9.48
CA PRO A 83 -8.84 3.27 -9.83
C PRO A 83 -8.13 2.80 -8.55
N GLU A 84 -7.76 1.52 -8.50
CA GLU A 84 -6.87 1.06 -7.44
C GLU A 84 -5.61 1.92 -7.42
N ALA A 85 -5.24 2.42 -6.24
CA ALA A 85 -4.01 3.17 -6.08
C ALA A 85 -2.86 2.23 -6.51
N ALA A 86 -2.18 2.57 -7.59
CA ALA A 86 -1.01 1.81 -8.02
C ALA A 86 0.06 1.93 -6.93
N HIS A 87 0.21 0.89 -6.12
CA HIS A 87 1.34 0.78 -5.20
C HIS A 87 2.59 0.61 -6.05
N SER A 88 3.48 1.61 -6.05
CA SER A 88 4.76 1.49 -6.74
C SER A 88 5.78 0.89 -5.79
N LEU A 89 6.36 -0.25 -6.16
CA LEU A 89 7.51 -0.81 -5.45
C LEU A 89 8.71 0.12 -5.66
N ILE A 90 9.25 0.67 -4.58
CA ILE A 90 10.39 1.59 -4.60
C ILE A 90 11.68 0.84 -4.27
N VAL A 91 11.64 -0.06 -3.28
CA VAL A 91 12.80 -0.79 -2.78
C VAL A 91 12.46 -2.27 -2.70
N ASP A 92 13.38 -3.11 -3.17
CA ASP A 92 13.39 -4.56 -2.97
C ASP A 92 14.83 -4.97 -2.67
N GLU A 93 15.13 -5.22 -1.40
CA GLU A 93 16.48 -5.48 -0.91
C GLU A 93 16.53 -6.78 -0.13
N HIS A 94 17.65 -7.50 -0.28
CA HIS A 94 17.98 -8.65 0.56
C HIS A 94 19.14 -8.30 1.49
N CYS A 95 18.89 -8.31 2.80
CA CYS A 95 19.87 -7.95 3.80
C CYS A 95 19.91 -8.96 4.94
N LYS A 96 21.04 -8.97 5.68
CA LYS A 96 21.20 -9.77 6.88
C LYS A 96 20.86 -8.92 8.10
N MET A 97 19.90 -9.37 8.91
CA MET A 97 19.43 -8.63 10.08
C MET A 97 19.35 -9.53 11.31
N ALA A 98 19.40 -8.92 12.49
CA ALA A 98 19.18 -9.61 13.76
C ALA A 98 17.93 -9.07 14.44
N PHE A 99 17.12 -9.96 15.01
CA PHE A 99 15.88 -9.59 15.67
C PHE A 99 15.71 -10.30 17.01
N SER A 100 15.18 -9.59 18.01
CA SER A 100 14.65 -10.23 19.22
C SER A 100 13.19 -10.65 19.02
N ILE A 101 12.83 -11.85 19.47
CA ILE A 101 11.45 -12.35 19.40
C ILE A 101 10.59 -11.63 20.44
N VAL A 102 9.54 -10.93 19.97
CA VAL A 102 8.54 -10.28 20.84
C VAL A 102 7.32 -11.19 21.01
N SER A 103 6.75 -11.66 19.91
CA SER A 103 5.59 -12.57 19.91
C SER A 103 5.53 -13.38 18.62
N LEU A 104 5.26 -14.67 18.77
CA LEU A 104 5.14 -15.63 17.69
C LEU A 104 3.69 -15.77 17.25
N ALA A 105 3.49 -15.99 15.95
CA ALA A 105 2.18 -16.35 15.41
C ALA A 105 2.29 -17.69 14.68
N PHE A 106 1.60 -18.70 15.20
CA PHE A 106 1.70 -20.09 14.73
C PHE A 106 0.66 -20.48 13.67
N LYS A 107 -0.26 -19.57 13.32
CA LYS A 107 -1.18 -19.82 12.21
C LYS A 107 -0.48 -19.46 10.91
N ASP A 108 -0.68 -20.29 9.90
CA ASP A 108 -0.26 -20.00 8.53
C ASP A 108 -0.79 -18.62 8.11
N ASP A 109 0.05 -17.83 7.43
CA ASP A 109 -0.19 -16.44 7.00
C ASP A 109 -0.11 -15.34 8.09
N ASN A 110 0.09 -15.68 9.36
CA ASN A 110 0.30 -14.65 10.39
C ASN A 110 1.75 -14.18 10.47
N LYS A 111 1.94 -12.85 10.56
CA LYS A 111 3.26 -12.22 10.74
C LYS A 111 3.73 -12.29 12.21
N TRP A 112 5.01 -12.62 12.40
CA TRP A 112 5.67 -12.62 13.69
C TRP A 112 6.02 -11.20 14.11
N ARG A 113 5.92 -10.92 15.42
CA ARG A 113 6.36 -9.65 15.99
C ARG A 113 7.81 -9.78 16.44
N LEU A 114 8.67 -9.01 15.78
CA LEU A 114 10.11 -9.01 15.98
C LEU A 114 10.58 -7.60 16.35
N TYR A 115 11.67 -7.49 17.09
CA TYR A 115 12.30 -6.21 17.45
C TYR A 115 13.67 -6.11 16.79
N ASP A 116 13.91 -5.06 16.00
CA ASP A 116 15.15 -4.87 15.22
C ASP A 116 16.24 -4.07 15.96
N GLY A 117 15.99 -3.69 17.22
CA GLY A 117 16.87 -2.82 18.00
C GLY A 117 16.33 -1.40 18.15
N THR A 118 15.44 -0.96 17.25
CA THR A 118 14.84 0.38 17.23
C THR A 118 13.32 0.34 17.34
N SER A 119 12.67 -0.59 16.65
CA SER A 119 11.21 -0.68 16.55
C SER A 119 10.72 -2.13 16.53
N THR A 120 9.44 -2.32 16.87
CA THR A 120 8.77 -3.62 16.66
C THR A 120 8.21 -3.67 15.26
N ILE A 121 8.60 -4.69 14.50
CA ILE A 121 8.15 -4.96 13.14
C ILE A 121 7.27 -6.21 13.08
N HIS A 122 6.49 -6.32 12.02
CA HIS A 122 5.75 -7.51 11.65
C HIS A 122 6.41 -8.16 10.44
N ALA A 123 6.99 -9.34 10.62
CA ALA A 123 7.68 -10.07 9.56
C ALA A 123 6.97 -11.39 9.25
N ALA A 124 6.83 -11.71 7.95
CA ALA A 124 6.49 -13.07 7.55
C ALA A 124 7.72 -13.95 7.69
N ILE A 125 7.56 -15.19 8.15
CA ILE A 125 8.64 -16.19 8.14
C ILE A 125 8.32 -17.17 7.02
N THR A 126 9.14 -17.21 5.98
CA THR A 126 8.94 -18.09 4.82
C THR A 126 10.00 -19.19 4.72
N ASP A 127 10.92 -19.24 5.69
CA ASP A 127 11.86 -20.35 5.88
C ASP A 127 11.12 -21.63 6.28
N ALA A 128 10.67 -22.38 5.27
CA ALA A 128 9.95 -23.64 5.45
C ALA A 128 10.76 -24.67 6.26
N GLY A 129 12.09 -24.67 6.12
CA GLY A 129 12.98 -25.57 6.85
C GLY A 129 12.98 -25.25 8.33
N PHE A 130 13.14 -23.97 8.69
CA PHE A 130 13.03 -23.51 10.06
C PHE A 130 11.65 -23.78 10.66
N LEU A 131 10.57 -23.39 9.97
CA LEU A 131 9.20 -23.62 10.45
C LEU A 131 8.92 -25.11 10.70
N SER A 132 9.40 -26.00 9.83
CA SER A 132 9.27 -27.44 10.02
C SER A 132 9.99 -27.92 11.30
N ARG A 133 11.19 -27.40 11.58
CA ARG A 133 11.91 -27.71 12.83
C ARG A 133 11.19 -27.19 14.06
N VAL A 134 10.57 -26.01 13.98
CA VAL A 134 9.74 -25.45 15.07
C VAL A 134 8.51 -26.33 15.31
N HIS A 135 7.76 -26.65 14.26
CA HIS A 135 6.55 -27.47 14.34
C HIS A 135 6.85 -28.87 14.91
N ASN A 136 7.98 -29.45 14.53
CA ASN A 136 8.43 -30.75 15.02
C ASN A 136 9.13 -30.69 16.40
N SER A 137 9.06 -29.55 17.10
CA SER A 137 9.67 -29.33 18.43
C SER A 137 11.19 -29.61 18.47
N GLN A 138 11.89 -29.46 17.34
CA GLN A 138 13.34 -29.65 17.24
C GLN A 138 14.12 -28.40 17.68
N ILE A 139 13.46 -27.24 17.69
CA ILE A 139 14.00 -25.98 18.18
C ILE A 139 12.96 -25.30 19.07
N SER A 140 13.37 -24.88 20.27
CA SER A 140 12.54 -24.13 21.22
C SER A 140 12.93 -22.65 21.22
N PHE A 141 11.95 -21.76 21.33
CA PHE A 141 12.18 -20.32 21.43
C PHE A 141 11.54 -19.74 22.68
N SER A 142 12.17 -18.71 23.23
CA SER A 142 11.63 -17.87 24.29
C SER A 142 11.53 -16.42 23.85
N LYS A 143 10.66 -15.67 24.52
CA LYS A 143 10.62 -14.21 24.36
C LYS A 143 12.00 -13.63 24.70
N GLY A 144 12.52 -12.78 23.82
CA GLY A 144 13.84 -12.16 23.97
C GLY A 144 14.98 -12.91 23.27
N ASP A 145 14.74 -14.13 22.77
CA ASP A 145 15.73 -14.84 21.94
C ASP A 145 16.04 -14.03 20.69
N VAL A 146 17.30 -14.11 20.24
CA VAL A 146 17.77 -13.39 19.06
C VAL A 146 17.87 -14.34 17.87
N LEU A 147 17.31 -13.92 16.73
CA LEU A 147 17.43 -14.60 15.45
C LEU A 147 18.31 -13.76 14.53
N VAL A 148 19.30 -14.38 13.89
CA VAL A 148 20.05 -13.78 12.78
C VAL A 148 19.49 -14.36 11.50
N CYS A 149 19.00 -13.49 10.61
CA CYS A 149 18.19 -13.87 9.47
C CYS A 149 18.69 -13.24 8.17
N ASN A 150 18.46 -13.91 7.05
CA ASN A 150 18.34 -13.25 5.76
C ASN A 150 16.89 -12.75 5.62
N VAL A 151 16.76 -11.50 5.20
CA VAL A 151 15.49 -10.78 5.13
C VAL A 151 15.35 -10.18 3.75
N ARG A 152 14.19 -10.35 3.13
CA ARG A 152 13.75 -9.52 2.03
C ARG A 152 12.94 -8.36 2.59
N MET A 153 13.43 -7.14 2.35
CA MET A 153 12.76 -5.90 2.72
C MET A 153 12.23 -5.25 1.45
N GLN A 154 10.92 -5.02 1.44
CA GLN A 154 10.27 -4.35 0.32
C GLN A 154 9.59 -3.07 0.81
N GLN A 155 9.70 -2.00 0.04
CA GLN A 155 9.04 -0.72 0.33
C GLN A 155 8.21 -0.27 -0.85
N TRP A 156 6.97 0.12 -0.57
CA TRP A 156 6.03 0.63 -1.56
C TRP A 156 5.64 2.06 -1.24
N GLN A 157 5.48 2.87 -2.30
CA GLN A 157 4.76 4.12 -2.19
C GLN A 157 3.27 3.80 -2.25
N THR A 158 2.55 4.18 -1.19
CA THR A 158 1.10 4.07 -1.11
C THR A 158 0.48 5.46 -1.03
N SER A 159 -0.86 5.55 -1.13
CA SER A 159 -1.57 6.81 -0.92
C SER A 159 -1.31 7.42 0.46
N ASP A 160 -0.99 6.57 1.45
CA ASP A 160 -0.90 6.95 2.86
C ASP A 160 0.56 7.11 3.32
N GLY A 161 1.51 6.99 2.39
CA GLY A 161 2.95 7.09 2.64
C GLY A 161 3.74 5.84 2.26
N ALA A 162 4.97 5.75 2.76
CA ALA A 162 5.83 4.60 2.54
C ALA A 162 5.38 3.43 3.43
N LYS A 163 5.10 2.28 2.82
CA LYS A 163 4.82 1.03 3.51
C LYS A 163 6.02 0.10 3.36
N THR A 164 6.52 -0.44 4.46
CA THR A 164 7.60 -1.44 4.45
C THR A 164 7.04 -2.81 4.83
N GLU A 165 7.44 -3.86 4.12
CA GLU A 165 7.20 -5.25 4.51
C GLU A 165 8.52 -6.00 4.66
N TYR A 166 8.54 -6.90 5.64
CA TYR A 166 9.68 -7.74 5.96
C TYR A 166 9.31 -9.20 5.80
N GLU A 167 10.16 -9.94 5.11
CA GLU A 167 10.06 -11.39 4.94
C GLU A 167 11.38 -12.03 5.37
N VAL A 168 11.35 -12.83 6.43
CA VAL A 168 12.48 -13.67 6.84
C VAL A 168 12.51 -14.90 5.95
N THR A 169 13.41 -14.89 4.98
CA THR A 169 13.56 -15.95 3.99
C THR A 169 14.41 -17.11 4.50
N ASN A 170 15.33 -16.84 5.44
CA ASN A 170 16.15 -17.88 6.07
C ASN A 170 16.62 -17.47 7.47
N VAL A 171 16.47 -18.36 8.45
CA VAL A 171 17.02 -18.19 9.80
C VAL A 171 18.40 -18.84 9.85
N LEU A 172 19.44 -18.01 9.95
CA LEU A 172 20.84 -18.44 9.94
C LEU A 172 21.31 -18.89 11.32
N GLU A 173 20.87 -18.19 12.37
CA GLU A 173 21.32 -18.44 13.74
C GLU A 173 20.19 -18.13 14.73
N HIS A 174 20.08 -18.95 15.77
CA HIS A 174 19.21 -18.71 16.92
C HIS A 174 20.06 -18.67 18.18
N ARG A 175 19.95 -17.56 18.91
CA ARG A 175 20.66 -17.31 20.17
C ARG A 175 19.62 -17.19 21.29
N PRO A 176 19.63 -18.08 22.28
CA PRO A 176 18.79 -17.93 23.47
C PRO A 176 19.04 -16.58 24.15
N ALA A 177 18.01 -16.01 24.76
CA ALA A 177 18.13 -14.85 25.62
C ALA A 177 19.04 -15.17 26.82
N GLY A 178 20.34 -14.97 26.66
CA GLY A 178 21.32 -15.29 27.68
C GLY A 178 21.27 -14.28 28.83
N LEU A 179 20.74 -14.69 29.97
CA LEU A 179 21.16 -14.17 31.28
C LEU A 179 22.34 -15.00 31.79
N GLN A 180 23.45 -15.02 31.05
CA GLN A 180 24.69 -15.57 31.59
C GLN A 180 25.87 -14.72 31.14
N ILE A 181 26.40 -13.97 32.11
CA ILE A 181 27.68 -13.27 31.99
C ILE A 181 28.80 -14.28 31.75
N GLN A 182 29.71 -13.96 30.82
CA GLN A 182 31.00 -14.62 30.74
C GLN A 182 31.71 -14.43 32.10
N LEU A 183 32.22 -15.51 32.69
CA LEU A 183 33.02 -15.40 33.90
C LEU A 183 34.31 -14.64 33.55
N PRO A 184 34.65 -13.54 34.25
CA PRO A 184 35.91 -12.86 34.01
C PRO A 184 37.08 -13.79 34.38
N GLY A 185 37.92 -14.16 33.42
CA GLY A 185 39.22 -14.80 33.66
C GLY A 185 39.30 -16.32 33.44
N LEU A 186 38.54 -16.89 32.50
CA LEU A 186 38.78 -18.23 31.95
C LEU A 186 39.05 -18.16 30.45
#